data_AF-A0A965NNW2-F1
#
_entry.id   AF-A0A965NNW2-F1
#
_cell.length_a   1.000
_cell.length_b   1.000
_cell.length_c   1.000
_cell.angle_alpha   90.00
_cell.angle_beta   90.00
_cell.angle_gamma   90.00
#
_symmetry.space_group_name_H-M   'P 1'
#
loop_
_entity.id
_entity.type
_entity.pdbx_description
1 polymer ?
#
loop_
_entity_poly.entity_id
_entity_poly.type
_entity_poly.pdbx_seq_one_letter_code
_entity_poly.pdbx_strand_id
1 'polypeptide(L)'
;MGHNPVLAEKVNGYGYHHISVYYARGWFGSLNTVPADTQHLGNIRLEATAGVDASKSVEIAEADSAKGRATRLVQWLVKKHPQGRWEQFLTAGGKELDWTKVVVGGSSHGATSSARFAMYQKVARVIMFCGPRDNTEDWQAGPSATPKNRFF
;
A
#
# COMPACT_ATOMS: atom_id res chain seq x y z
N MET A 1 12.40 -1.00 2.29
CA MET A 1 13.34 -2.15 2.30
C MET A 1 13.78 -2.43 0.88
N GLY A 2 15.02 -2.93 0.70
CA GLY A 2 15.48 -3.42 -0.60
C GLY A 2 14.82 -4.76 -0.97
N HIS A 3 15.17 -5.29 -2.15
CA HIS A 3 14.76 -6.62 -2.56
C HIS A 3 15.20 -7.67 -1.52
N ASN A 4 14.28 -8.53 -1.08
CA ASN A 4 14.56 -9.62 -0.16
C ASN A 4 14.13 -10.95 -0.81
N PRO A 5 15.08 -11.74 -1.33
CA PRO A 5 14.76 -12.97 -2.06
C PRO A 5 14.13 -14.03 -1.15
N VAL A 6 14.56 -14.14 0.10
CA VAL A 6 14.01 -15.11 1.07
C VAL A 6 12.52 -14.86 1.32
N LEU A 7 12.13 -13.60 1.49
CA LEU A 7 10.72 -13.25 1.64
C LEU A 7 9.93 -13.57 0.37
N ALA A 8 10.46 -13.20 -0.80
CA ALA A 8 9.80 -13.42 -2.08
C ALA A 8 9.59 -14.92 -2.34
N GLU A 9 10.62 -15.75 -2.15
CA GLU A 9 10.54 -17.21 -2.28
C GLU A 9 9.52 -17.81 -1.31
N LYS A 10 9.51 -17.34 -0.06
CA LYS A 10 8.57 -17.83 0.95
C LYS A 10 7.11 -17.53 0.58
N VAL A 11 6.84 -16.30 0.15
CA VAL A 11 5.48 -15.87 -0.27
C VAL A 11 5.06 -16.59 -1.56
N ASN A 12 5.96 -16.73 -2.51
CA ASN A 12 5.70 -17.49 -3.73
C ASN A 12 5.43 -18.97 -3.44
N GLY A 13 6.13 -19.57 -2.47
CA GLY A 13 5.90 -20.94 -2.00
C GLY A 13 4.52 -21.18 -1.39
N TYR A 14 3.82 -20.12 -0.98
CA TYR A 14 2.42 -20.18 -0.57
C TYR A 14 1.42 -20.02 -1.75
N GLY A 15 1.92 -19.89 -2.98
CA GLY A 15 1.09 -19.71 -4.18
C GLY A 15 0.72 -18.27 -4.50
N TYR A 16 1.38 -17.28 -3.88
CA TYR A 16 1.15 -15.86 -4.17
C TYR A 16 2.09 -15.34 -5.25
N HIS A 17 1.63 -14.35 -6.01
CA HIS A 17 2.51 -13.50 -6.80
C HIS A 17 3.04 -12.37 -5.92
N HIS A 18 4.34 -12.31 -5.70
CA HIS A 18 4.95 -11.26 -4.89
C HIS A 18 5.49 -10.11 -5.75
N ILE A 19 5.09 -8.88 -5.42
CA ILE A 19 5.72 -7.65 -5.91
C ILE A 19 6.09 -6.76 -4.72
N SER A 20 7.17 -5.99 -4.88
CA SER A 20 7.53 -4.92 -3.96
C SER A 20 7.87 -3.68 -4.78
N VAL A 21 7.16 -2.59 -4.53
CA VAL A 21 7.35 -1.35 -5.27
C VAL A 21 8.09 -0.33 -4.43
N TYR A 22 9.06 0.32 -5.06
CA TYR A 22 9.63 1.52 -4.52
C TYR A 22 8.80 2.71 -5.00
N TYR A 23 8.25 3.48 -4.07
CA TYR A 23 7.42 4.64 -4.34
C TYR A 23 8.04 5.92 -3.76
N ALA A 24 7.34 7.05 -3.89
CA ALA A 24 7.83 8.40 -3.64
C ALA A 24 8.90 8.49 -2.53
N ARG A 25 9.97 9.24 -2.81
CA ARG A 25 11.07 9.50 -1.87
C ARG A 25 10.77 10.77 -1.08
N GLY A 26 11.27 10.87 0.15
CA GLY A 26 11.22 12.12 0.93
C GLY A 26 10.03 12.27 1.89
N TRP A 27 8.87 11.68 1.60
CA TRP A 27 7.69 11.75 2.50
C TRP A 27 7.92 11.19 3.90
N PHE A 28 8.86 10.24 4.03
CA PHE A 28 9.17 9.62 5.31
C PHE A 28 9.71 10.63 6.32
N GLY A 29 10.48 11.62 5.87
CA GLY A 29 10.99 12.68 6.74
C GLY A 29 9.86 13.54 7.33
N SER A 30 8.78 13.73 6.57
CA SER A 30 7.58 14.45 7.01
C SER A 30 6.78 13.72 8.09
N LEU A 31 7.07 12.44 8.39
CA LEU A 31 6.46 11.75 9.52
C LEU A 31 7.07 12.15 10.88
N ASN A 32 8.26 12.74 10.88
CA ASN A 32 9.00 13.09 12.10
C ASN A 32 8.71 14.52 12.60
N THR A 33 7.72 15.19 12.03
CA THR A 33 7.27 16.51 12.48
C THR A 33 6.21 16.37 13.57
N VAL A 34 6.12 17.36 14.46
CA VAL A 34 5.01 17.44 15.43
C VAL A 34 3.70 17.41 14.64
N PRO A 35 2.79 16.44 14.89
CA PRO A 35 1.55 16.34 14.14
C PRO A 35 0.71 17.61 14.30
N ALA A 36 0.22 18.14 13.17
CA ALA A 36 -0.66 19.32 13.18
C ALA A 36 -2.04 19.00 13.78
N ASP A 37 -2.50 17.75 13.62
CA ASP A 37 -3.75 17.20 14.13
C ASP A 37 -3.65 15.66 14.24
N THR A 38 -4.72 15.02 14.70
CA THR A 38 -4.81 13.56 14.91
C THR A 38 -4.90 12.75 13.60
N GLN A 39 -5.11 13.40 12.45
CA GLN A 39 -5.18 12.76 11.13
C GLN A 39 -3.89 12.94 10.33
N HIS A 40 -3.03 13.87 10.72
CA HIS A 40 -1.86 14.34 9.99
C HIS A 40 -0.96 13.21 9.48
N LEU A 41 -0.50 12.34 10.38
CA LEU A 41 0.38 11.22 10.02
C LEU A 41 -0.34 10.21 9.12
N GLY A 42 -1.60 9.91 9.41
CA GLY A 42 -2.45 9.05 8.58
C GLY A 42 -2.64 9.61 7.17
N ASN A 43 -2.79 10.93 7.04
CA ASN A 43 -3.00 11.59 5.76
C ASN A 43 -1.72 11.61 4.91
N ILE A 44 -0.54 11.83 5.51
CA ILE A 44 0.74 11.66 4.81
C ILE A 44 0.90 10.22 4.29
N ARG A 45 0.55 9.21 5.11
CA ARG A 45 0.59 7.80 4.70
C ARG A 45 -0.38 7.52 3.56
N LEU A 46 -1.58 8.07 3.63
CA LEU A 46 -2.61 7.89 2.61
C LEU A 46 -2.15 8.49 1.28
N GLU A 47 -1.61 9.70 1.29
CA GLU A 47 -1.10 10.34 0.09
C GLU A 47 0.09 9.58 -0.50
N ALA A 48 1.03 9.12 0.32
CA ALA A 48 2.15 8.31 -0.17
C ALA A 48 1.72 6.96 -0.78
N THR A 49 0.63 6.38 -0.30
CA THR A 49 0.15 5.05 -0.75
C THR A 49 -0.87 5.12 -1.87
N ALA A 50 -1.76 6.12 -1.89
CA ALA A 50 -2.86 6.26 -2.85
C ALA A 50 -2.69 7.46 -3.80
N GLY A 51 -1.86 8.44 -3.46
CA GLY A 51 -1.62 9.67 -4.24
C GLY A 51 -2.84 10.59 -4.33
N VAL A 52 -3.61 10.65 -3.25
CA VAL A 52 -4.70 11.60 -3.05
C VAL A 52 -4.18 12.81 -2.24
N ASP A 53 -4.64 14.03 -2.56
CA ASP A 53 -4.35 15.25 -1.77
C ASP A 53 -5.06 15.16 -0.42
N ALA A 54 -4.42 14.46 0.53
CA ALA A 54 -4.92 14.25 1.88
C ALA A 54 -4.13 15.06 2.91
N SER A 55 -2.91 15.48 2.58
CA SER A 55 -2.02 16.22 3.47
C SER A 55 -1.56 17.53 2.85
N LYS A 56 -1.16 18.49 3.71
CA LYS A 56 -0.45 19.71 3.29
C LYS A 56 1.06 19.62 3.46
N SER A 57 1.56 18.46 3.90
CA SER A 57 2.99 18.24 4.19
C SER A 57 3.75 17.53 3.08
N VAL A 58 3.03 16.97 2.11
CA VAL A 58 3.59 16.27 0.94
C VAL A 58 2.70 16.59 -0.26
N GLU A 59 3.24 16.42 -1.45
CA GLU A 59 2.51 16.50 -2.71
C GLU A 59 2.93 15.29 -3.56
N ILE A 60 2.11 14.23 -3.58
CA ILE A 60 2.42 12.98 -4.27
C ILE A 60 1.31 12.64 -5.24
N ALA A 61 1.60 12.76 -6.53
CA ALA A 61 0.67 12.33 -7.57
C ALA A 61 0.39 10.81 -7.51
N GLU A 62 -0.81 10.40 -7.93
CA GLU A 62 -1.20 8.98 -7.98
C GLU A 62 -0.17 8.11 -8.72
N ALA A 63 0.39 8.60 -9.83
CA ALA A 63 1.41 7.88 -10.60
C ALA A 63 2.68 7.55 -9.79
N ASP A 64 3.00 8.36 -8.78
CA ASP A 64 4.18 8.21 -7.91
C ASP A 64 3.89 7.49 -6.60
N SER A 65 2.61 7.32 -6.25
CA SER A 65 2.16 6.56 -5.09
C SER A 65 2.44 5.06 -5.21
N ALA A 66 2.35 4.35 -4.08
CA ALA A 66 2.43 2.88 -4.08
C ALA A 66 1.38 2.23 -5.01
N LYS A 67 0.13 2.74 -4.98
CA LYS A 67 -0.98 2.28 -5.82
C LYS A 67 -0.67 2.41 -7.30
N GLY A 68 -0.25 3.59 -7.75
CA GLY A 68 0.04 3.86 -9.16
C GLY A 68 1.23 3.04 -9.68
N ARG A 69 2.29 2.95 -8.88
CA ARG A 69 3.50 2.19 -9.26
C ARG A 69 3.25 0.68 -9.29
N ALA A 70 2.48 0.14 -8.35
CA ALA A 70 2.07 -1.26 -8.38
C ALA A 70 1.23 -1.55 -9.64
N THR A 71 0.29 -0.67 -9.96
CA THR A 71 -0.54 -0.81 -11.16
C THR A 71 0.29 -0.84 -12.43
N ARG A 72 1.22 0.11 -12.59
CA ARG A 72 2.08 0.17 -13.76
C ARG A 72 3.04 -1.02 -13.86
N LEU A 73 3.55 -1.50 -12.73
CA LEU A 73 4.40 -2.69 -12.68
C LEU A 73 3.63 -3.92 -13.18
N VAL A 74 2.40 -4.15 -12.70
CA VAL A 74 1.61 -5.32 -13.14
C VAL A 74 1.22 -5.20 -14.62
N GLN A 75 0.82 -4.02 -15.09
CA GLN A 75 0.59 -3.77 -16.53
C GLN A 75 1.82 -4.06 -17.39
N TRP A 76 3.02 -3.75 -16.89
CA TRP A 76 4.27 -4.07 -17.57
C TRP A 76 4.57 -5.57 -17.54
N LEU A 77 4.32 -6.23 -16.41
CA LEU A 77 4.52 -7.67 -16.23
C LEU A 77 3.60 -8.51 -17.14
N VAL A 78 2.38 -8.05 -17.42
CA VAL A 78 1.52 -8.67 -18.45
C VAL A 78 2.24 -8.80 -19.79
N LYS A 79 3.03 -7.79 -20.18
CA LYS A 79 3.74 -7.75 -21.46
C LYS A 79 5.10 -8.44 -21.43
N LYS A 80 5.77 -8.44 -20.27
CA LYS A 80 7.18 -8.84 -20.13
C LYS A 80 7.38 -10.17 -19.42
N HIS A 81 6.34 -10.68 -18.77
CA HIS A 81 6.35 -11.95 -18.04
C HIS A 81 5.01 -12.70 -18.26
N PRO A 82 4.67 -13.06 -19.51
CA PRO A 82 3.38 -13.69 -19.84
C PRO A 82 3.13 -15.01 -19.09
N GLN A 83 4.18 -15.76 -18.78
CA GLN A 83 4.11 -17.00 -17.98
C GLN A 83 3.56 -16.79 -16.56
N GLY A 84 3.60 -15.55 -16.06
CA GLY A 84 3.04 -15.19 -14.75
C GLY A 84 1.54 -14.91 -14.77
N ARG A 85 0.90 -14.83 -15.96
CA ARG A 85 -0.55 -14.59 -16.10
C ARG A 85 -1.06 -13.41 -15.26
N TRP A 86 -0.30 -12.31 -15.27
CA TRP A 86 -0.51 -11.15 -14.40
C TRP A 86 -1.82 -10.39 -14.68
N GLU A 87 -2.40 -10.59 -15.86
CA GLU A 87 -3.65 -9.98 -16.30
C GLU A 87 -4.83 -10.32 -15.38
N GLN A 88 -4.76 -11.45 -14.67
CA GLN A 88 -5.78 -11.85 -13.69
C GLN A 88 -5.93 -10.88 -12.51
N PHE A 89 -4.90 -10.07 -12.24
CA PHE A 89 -4.88 -9.07 -11.16
C PHE A 89 -5.28 -7.67 -11.63
N LEU A 90 -5.65 -7.50 -12.89
CA LEU A 90 -6.15 -6.23 -13.41
C LEU A 90 -7.68 -6.21 -13.44
N THR A 91 -8.26 -5.02 -13.35
CA THR A 91 -9.68 -4.79 -13.60
C THR A 91 -10.03 -5.01 -15.07
N ALA A 92 -11.33 -5.09 -15.37
CA ALA A 92 -11.80 -5.12 -16.75
C ALA A 92 -11.26 -3.90 -17.53
N GLY A 93 -10.66 -4.14 -18.68
CA GLY A 93 -9.99 -3.09 -19.48
C GLY A 93 -8.53 -2.81 -19.08
N GLY A 94 -7.99 -3.46 -18.05
CA GLY A 94 -6.55 -3.47 -17.76
C GLY A 94 -5.97 -2.15 -17.24
N LYS A 95 -6.81 -1.16 -16.93
CA LYS A 95 -6.37 0.19 -16.53
C LYS A 95 -5.88 0.27 -15.08
N GLU A 96 -6.40 -0.61 -14.21
CA GLU A 96 -6.11 -0.59 -12.78
C GLU A 96 -5.84 -2.00 -12.25
N LEU A 97 -5.20 -2.07 -11.08
CA LEU A 97 -5.18 -3.30 -10.28
C LEU A 97 -6.55 -3.56 -9.68
N ASP A 98 -6.97 -4.81 -9.74
CA ASP A 98 -8.06 -5.32 -8.93
C ASP A 98 -7.57 -5.56 -7.50
N TRP A 99 -7.57 -4.49 -6.70
CA TRP A 99 -7.14 -4.51 -5.31
C TRP A 99 -7.90 -5.52 -4.44
N THR A 100 -9.11 -5.92 -4.84
CA THR A 100 -9.88 -6.94 -4.11
C THR A 100 -9.23 -8.33 -4.18
N LYS A 101 -8.26 -8.53 -5.07
CA LYS A 101 -7.41 -9.73 -5.17
C LYS A 101 -6.01 -9.55 -4.55
N VAL A 102 -5.68 -8.34 -4.10
CA VAL A 102 -4.34 -7.99 -3.62
C VAL A 102 -4.29 -8.04 -2.09
N VAL A 103 -3.28 -8.73 -1.55
CA VAL A 103 -2.92 -8.65 -0.13
C VAL A 103 -1.86 -7.57 0.02
N VAL A 104 -2.10 -6.60 0.90
CA VAL A 104 -1.16 -5.52 1.19
C VAL A 104 -0.49 -5.79 2.53
N GLY A 105 0.84 -5.71 2.57
CA GLY A 105 1.58 -5.99 3.79
C GLY A 105 2.74 -5.04 3.98
N GLY A 106 3.08 -4.79 5.24
CA GLY A 106 4.22 -3.96 5.57
C GLY A 106 4.69 -4.15 7.01
N SER A 107 5.92 -3.74 7.27
CA SER A 107 6.56 -3.79 8.58
C SER A 107 6.87 -2.40 9.11
N SER A 108 6.80 -2.21 10.43
CA SER A 108 7.03 -0.91 11.08
C SER A 108 6.08 0.14 10.47
N HIS A 109 6.60 1.26 9.94
CA HIS A 109 5.76 2.24 9.24
C HIS A 109 4.98 1.67 8.05
N GLY A 110 5.50 0.62 7.41
CA GLY A 110 4.77 -0.08 6.36
C GLY A 110 3.50 -0.75 6.87
N ALA A 111 3.43 -1.14 8.14
CA ALA A 111 2.25 -1.75 8.74
C ALA A 111 1.11 -0.72 8.86
N THR A 112 1.38 0.45 9.44
CA THR A 112 0.37 1.52 9.57
C THR A 112 0.03 2.15 8.22
N SER A 113 0.99 2.26 7.30
CA SER A 113 0.71 2.66 5.90
C SER A 113 -0.20 1.66 5.18
N SER A 114 0.02 0.35 5.35
CA SER A 114 -0.84 -0.69 4.75
C SER A 114 -2.26 -0.63 5.34
N ALA A 115 -2.37 -0.46 6.66
CA ALA A 115 -3.65 -0.34 7.34
C ALA A 115 -4.43 0.91 6.86
N ARG A 116 -3.76 2.08 6.87
CA ARG A 116 -4.36 3.34 6.44
C ARG A 116 -4.81 3.30 4.97
N PHE A 117 -3.99 2.70 4.10
CA PHE A 117 -4.36 2.46 2.71
C PHE A 117 -5.59 1.58 2.60
N ALA A 118 -5.65 0.47 3.34
CA ALA A 118 -6.77 -0.47 3.29
C ALA A 118 -8.09 0.08 3.87
N MET A 119 -8.01 1.08 4.74
CA MET A 119 -9.19 1.84 5.17
C MET A 119 -9.76 2.69 4.03
N TYR A 120 -8.92 3.17 3.10
CA TYR A 120 -9.33 3.95 1.94
C TYR A 120 -9.67 3.07 0.72
N GLN A 121 -8.76 2.19 0.33
CA GLN A 121 -8.88 1.26 -0.79
C GLN A 121 -9.27 -0.12 -0.28
N LYS A 122 -10.38 -0.67 -0.78
CA LYS A 122 -10.74 -2.06 -0.48
C LYS A 122 -9.68 -3.00 -1.04
N VAL A 123 -9.09 -3.82 -0.17
CA VAL A 123 -8.11 -4.86 -0.52
C VAL A 123 -8.58 -6.26 -0.10
N ALA A 124 -7.88 -7.31 -0.54
CA ALA A 124 -8.22 -8.68 -0.15
C ALA A 124 -7.97 -8.91 1.34
N ARG A 125 -6.77 -8.57 1.82
CA ARG A 125 -6.30 -8.69 3.21
C ARG A 125 -5.17 -7.69 3.47
N VAL A 126 -4.94 -7.41 4.75
CA VAL A 126 -3.86 -6.55 5.25
C VAL A 126 -3.03 -7.33 6.25
N ILE A 127 -1.70 -7.28 6.13
CA ILE A 127 -0.79 -7.90 7.09
C ILE A 127 0.13 -6.82 7.68
N MET A 128 0.07 -6.65 9.01
CA MET A 128 0.68 -5.54 9.75
C MET A 128 1.77 -6.07 10.68
N PHE A 129 3.03 -6.07 10.21
CA PHE A 129 4.14 -6.55 11.02
C PHE A 129 4.71 -5.44 11.91
N CYS A 130 4.75 -5.64 13.22
CA CYS A 130 5.45 -4.78 14.18
C CYS A 130 5.24 -3.26 13.95
N GLY A 131 4.00 -2.85 13.67
CA GLY A 131 3.67 -1.46 13.39
C GLY A 131 3.86 -0.56 14.62
N PRO A 132 4.25 0.72 14.42
CA PRO A 132 4.24 1.69 15.51
C PRO A 132 2.83 1.86 16.03
N ARG A 133 2.72 2.23 17.31
CA ARG A 133 1.44 2.56 17.92
C ARG A 133 1.14 4.02 17.59
N ASP A 134 0.23 4.24 16.64
CA ASP A 134 -0.30 5.56 16.24
C ASP A 134 -1.28 6.05 17.35
N ASN A 135 -0.72 6.30 18.55
CA ASN A 135 -1.42 6.52 19.82
C ASN A 135 -2.22 7.82 19.89
N THR A 136 -1.81 8.76 19.06
CA THR A 136 -2.30 10.14 19.04
C THR A 136 -3.24 10.39 17.87
N GLU A 137 -3.46 9.36 17.05
CA GLU A 137 -4.26 9.43 15.86
C GLU A 137 -5.60 8.72 16.06
N ASP A 138 -6.62 9.21 15.35
CA ASP A 138 -7.99 8.69 15.40
C ASP A 138 -8.47 8.10 14.07
N TRP A 139 -7.62 8.12 13.03
CA TRP A 139 -7.94 7.58 11.72
C TRP A 139 -8.36 6.10 11.75
N GLN A 140 -7.90 5.31 12.74
CA GLN A 140 -8.23 3.89 12.88
C GLN A 140 -9.69 3.65 13.28
N ALA A 141 -10.34 4.63 13.91
CA ALA A 141 -11.76 4.57 14.28
C ALA A 141 -12.68 4.96 13.12
N GLY A 142 -12.14 5.51 12.03
CA GLY A 142 -12.89 5.96 10.87
C GLY A 142 -13.49 4.83 10.02
N PRO A 143 -14.24 5.20 8.96
CA PRO A 143 -14.75 4.24 7.98
C PRO A 143 -13.62 3.43 7.34
N SER A 144 -13.89 2.16 7.03
CA SER A 144 -12.93 1.27 6.38
C SER A 144 -13.55 0.60 5.16
N ALA A 145 -12.95 0.82 4.00
CA ALA A 145 -13.31 0.15 2.74
C ALA A 145 -13.04 -1.36 2.81
N THR A 146 -12.02 -1.78 3.56
CA THR A 146 -11.71 -3.18 3.84
C THR A 146 -12.40 -3.63 5.13
N PRO A 147 -13.11 -4.77 5.17
CA PRO A 147 -13.72 -5.27 6.41
C PRO A 147 -12.71 -5.52 7.52
N LYS A 148 -13.06 -5.20 8.77
CA LYS A 148 -12.14 -5.28 9.93
C LYS A 148 -11.54 -6.69 10.14
N ASN A 149 -12.28 -7.75 9.81
CA ASN A 149 -11.80 -9.14 9.90
C ASN A 149 -10.81 -9.54 8.78
N ARG A 150 -10.32 -8.58 8.00
CA ARG A 150 -9.28 -8.78 6.97
C ARG A 150 -7.93 -8.14 7.33
N PHE A 151 -7.82 -7.53 8.51
CA PHE A 151 -6.59 -6.96 9.05
C PHE A 151 -5.96 -7.96 10.03
N PHE A 152 -4.68 -8.30 9.83
CA PHE A 152 -3.93 -9.30 10.59
C PHE A 152 -2.61 -8.72 11.08
#